data_AF-A0A2E0QTS4-F1
#
_entry.id   AF-A0A2E0QTS4-F1
#
_cell.length_a   1.000
_cell.length_b   1.000
_cell.length_c   1.000
_cell.angle_alpha   90.00
_cell.angle_beta   90.00
_cell.angle_gamma   90.00
#
_symmetry.space_group_name_H-M   'P 1'
#
loop_
_entity.id
_entity.type
_entity.pdbx_description
1 polymer ?
#
loop_
_entity_poly.entity_id
_entity_poly.type
_entity_poly.pdbx_seq_one_letter_code
_entity_poly.pdbx_strand_id
1 'polypeptide(L)'
;MRQRFWHPVLLRSLLAVAGFCFSPAVQSGGRDALVIGNDAYEHARPLANPCNDATAMAKLLRNLGFTVTFRTDADLKSMKGALREFVDGLPRERDPDAVALVYFAGHGVQIDGKNYLIPVDAEMARDYEVPDETLSMDSIMGGLESAGAGLNLLVLDCCRNNPFSRSWRGSRSASSTGLAMPAAAPQGMFIAFSTSPGDVADDGEGNNSPYTEALLKHLPEPGRAFEEAFKRVGGEVATKTSGLQEPWFNSKFYGSFQFVPEGATLPGVTDDPNEATKDSPWENTLGLEFLPLPGKPGVLMARTETRVRDFQAFVNDTDYVQKGAANVLSIEKRPDGVFTTKWIEKADAGWDNPGFEQSIHHPVVCVNWHEAKAFCEWLSKKEGKTYRLPTDSEWSAAVGSATKFPWGNAWPPPARSGNYWDLKAVSNLPGDWSKSIVGGVPYNDGAERTARVGSYPANVNGFHDLGGNVWEWLSDDYSPTMNTPDALRANDMLLKERDDNGLPFKSMRGGAWDSFESLELRSDLRDFDAPDRRDDDYGFRIVLELD
;
A
#
# COMPACT_ATOMS: atom_id res chain seq x y z
N MET A 1 74.72 46.79 43.70
CA MET A 1 75.67 46.27 42.69
C MET A 1 75.58 44.75 42.70
N ARG A 2 74.90 44.14 41.72
CA ARG A 2 75.07 42.74 41.24
C ARG A 2 73.99 42.48 40.18
N GLN A 3 74.42 42.45 38.92
CA GLN A 3 73.63 42.05 37.77
C GLN A 3 73.51 40.52 37.73
N ARG A 4 72.38 39.99 37.23
CA ARG A 4 72.29 38.63 36.69
C ARG A 4 71.40 38.63 35.45
N PHE A 5 72.01 38.21 34.34
CA PHE A 5 71.46 37.93 33.02
C PHE A 5 70.50 36.74 33.04
N TRP A 6 69.44 36.80 32.22
CA TRP A 6 68.75 35.62 31.67
C TRP A 6 68.36 35.87 30.21
N HIS A 7 68.63 34.88 29.35
CA HIS A 7 68.39 34.84 27.91
C HIS A 7 66.91 34.61 27.55
N PRO A 8 66.45 34.98 26.33
CA PRO A 8 65.08 34.75 25.89
C PRO A 8 64.90 33.35 25.29
N VAL A 9 63.80 32.68 25.65
CA VAL A 9 63.31 31.46 24.99
C VAL A 9 62.32 31.87 23.90
N LEU A 10 62.60 31.48 22.65
CA LEU A 10 61.73 31.60 21.49
C LEU A 10 60.62 30.54 21.56
N LEU A 11 59.36 30.96 21.65
CA LEU A 11 58.20 30.10 21.43
C LEU A 11 57.63 30.37 20.03
N ARG A 12 57.76 29.40 19.13
CA ARG A 12 57.13 29.41 17.80
C ARG A 12 55.64 29.08 17.93
N SER A 13 54.78 30.03 17.60
CA SER A 13 53.34 29.82 17.48
C SER A 13 53.00 29.20 16.11
N LEU A 14 52.47 27.98 16.12
CA LEU A 14 51.81 27.35 14.97
C LEU A 14 50.36 27.86 14.90
N LEU A 15 50.01 28.58 13.82
CA LEU A 15 48.61 28.88 13.48
C LEU A 15 47.97 27.64 12.85
N ALA A 16 47.01 27.04 13.54
CA ALA A 16 46.06 26.10 12.95
C ALA A 16 44.85 26.89 12.43
N VAL A 17 44.69 26.95 11.11
CA VAL A 17 43.46 27.45 10.48
C VAL A 17 42.42 26.35 10.57
N ALA A 18 41.52 26.44 11.55
CA ALA A 18 40.33 25.60 11.60
C ALA A 18 39.34 26.12 10.54
N GLY A 19 39.25 25.40 9.42
CA GLY A 19 38.16 25.57 8.47
C GLY A 19 36.86 25.13 9.12
N PHE A 20 36.01 26.10 9.48
CA PHE A 20 34.61 25.82 9.82
C PHE A 20 33.89 25.41 8.53
N CYS A 21 33.66 24.10 8.35
CA CYS A 21 32.63 23.64 7.44
C CYS A 21 31.28 24.08 8.03
N PHE A 22 30.66 25.10 7.46
CA PHE A 22 29.25 25.38 7.69
C PHE A 22 28.45 24.25 7.03
N SER A 23 27.98 23.30 7.82
CA SER A 23 26.84 22.49 7.40
C SER A 23 25.62 23.42 7.31
N PRO A 24 24.90 23.48 6.18
CA PRO A 24 23.64 24.21 6.15
C PRO A 24 22.71 23.59 7.19
N ALA A 25 22.17 24.43 8.08
CA ALA A 25 21.23 23.99 9.09
C ALA A 25 20.00 23.40 8.39
N VAL A 26 19.69 22.13 8.70
CA VAL A 26 18.39 21.53 8.40
C VAL A 26 17.32 22.41 9.05
N GLN A 27 16.30 22.79 8.28
CA GLN A 27 15.15 23.56 8.75
C GLN A 27 14.52 22.83 9.94
N SER A 28 14.56 23.42 11.13
CA SER A 28 14.37 22.73 12.42
C SER A 28 12.92 22.63 12.89
N GLY A 29 11.94 23.06 12.08
CA GLY A 29 10.52 23.00 12.42
C GLY A 29 9.92 21.62 12.18
N GLY A 30 8.96 21.23 13.01
CA GLY A 30 8.23 19.96 12.87
C GLY A 30 7.46 19.89 11.54
N ARG A 31 7.41 18.71 10.94
CA ARG A 31 6.65 18.43 9.72
C ARG A 31 5.62 17.36 10.04
N ASP A 32 4.35 17.70 9.96
CA ASP A 32 3.25 16.79 10.26
C ASP A 32 2.27 16.77 9.10
N ALA A 33 1.74 15.59 8.77
CA ALA A 33 0.73 15.44 7.74
C ALA A 33 -0.45 14.54 8.14
N LEU A 34 -1.63 14.92 7.69
CA LEU A 34 -2.83 14.09 7.66
C LEU A 34 -3.10 13.67 6.21
N VAL A 35 -3.16 12.37 5.96
CA VAL A 35 -3.38 11.81 4.63
C VAL A 35 -4.55 10.85 4.67
N ILE A 36 -5.60 11.13 3.90
CA ILE A 36 -6.82 10.33 3.83
C ILE A 36 -7.16 10.00 2.37
N GLY A 37 -7.46 8.74 2.07
CA GLY A 37 -7.96 8.28 0.78
C GLY A 37 -9.21 7.42 0.95
N ASN A 38 -10.28 7.69 0.20
CA ASN A 38 -11.54 6.95 0.30
C ASN A 38 -12.01 6.45 -1.07
N ASP A 39 -12.17 5.13 -1.21
CA ASP A 39 -12.52 4.42 -2.45
C ASP A 39 -13.82 3.64 -2.30
N ALA A 40 -13.95 2.89 -1.21
CA ALA A 40 -14.96 1.87 -0.98
C ALA A 40 -16.25 2.43 -0.37
N TYR A 41 -16.87 3.40 -1.05
CA TYR A 41 -18.12 4.03 -0.60
C TYR A 41 -19.29 3.04 -0.54
N GLU A 42 -20.00 2.99 0.59
CA GLU A 42 -21.13 2.08 0.83
C GLU A 42 -22.40 2.52 0.09
N HIS A 43 -22.64 3.84 0.03
CA HIS A 43 -23.88 4.43 -0.50
C HIS A 43 -23.65 5.42 -1.65
N ALA A 44 -22.42 5.52 -2.14
CA ALA A 44 -22.03 6.32 -3.30
C ALA A 44 -21.26 5.45 -4.30
N ARG A 45 -21.02 5.99 -5.51
CA ARG A 45 -20.22 5.28 -6.51
C ARG A 45 -18.78 5.12 -5.99
N PRO A 46 -18.22 3.90 -5.94
CA PRO A 46 -16.81 3.69 -5.57
C PRO A 46 -15.85 4.36 -6.56
N LEU A 47 -14.66 4.72 -6.07
CA LEU A 47 -13.54 5.25 -6.85
C LEU A 47 -12.43 4.20 -6.97
N ALA A 48 -11.54 4.33 -7.95
CA ALA A 48 -10.53 3.32 -8.24
C ALA A 48 -9.17 3.61 -7.58
N ASN A 49 -8.80 4.89 -7.47
CA ASN A 49 -7.45 5.33 -7.13
C ASN A 49 -7.24 6.05 -5.78
N PRO A 50 -8.22 6.68 -5.10
CA PRO A 50 -7.90 7.51 -3.93
C PRO A 50 -7.15 6.83 -2.78
N CYS A 51 -7.36 5.53 -2.49
CA CYS A 51 -6.56 4.79 -1.50
C CYS A 51 -5.13 4.56 -1.99
N ASN A 52 -4.93 4.34 -3.31
CA ASN A 52 -3.59 4.27 -3.89
C ASN A 52 -2.89 5.62 -3.81
N ASP A 53 -3.60 6.69 -4.18
CA ASP A 53 -3.11 8.07 -4.15
C ASP A 53 -2.66 8.47 -2.74
N ALA A 54 -3.53 8.26 -1.76
CA ALA A 54 -3.23 8.54 -0.36
C ALA A 54 -2.08 7.67 0.16
N THR A 55 -2.00 6.40 -0.22
CA THR A 55 -0.88 5.52 0.17
C THR A 55 0.45 6.05 -0.38
N ALA A 56 0.49 6.38 -1.68
CA ALA A 56 1.67 6.90 -2.34
C ALA A 56 2.11 8.26 -1.76
N MET A 57 1.15 9.16 -1.50
CA MET A 57 1.41 10.46 -0.89
C MET A 57 1.88 10.33 0.57
N ALA A 58 1.27 9.45 1.37
CA ALA A 58 1.73 9.19 2.74
C ALA A 58 3.18 8.72 2.75
N LYS A 59 3.54 7.82 1.83
CA LYS A 59 4.92 7.34 1.68
C LYS A 59 5.87 8.47 1.27
N LEU A 60 5.53 9.24 0.24
CA LEU A 60 6.35 10.39 -0.18
C LEU A 60 6.57 11.37 0.97
N LEU A 61 5.51 11.70 1.71
CA LEU A 61 5.60 12.66 2.81
C LEU A 61 6.46 12.14 3.97
N ARG A 62 6.36 10.85 4.32
CA ARG A 62 7.30 10.22 5.28
C ARG A 62 8.75 10.36 4.80
N ASN A 63 9.01 10.10 3.52
CA ASN A 63 10.33 10.26 2.90
C ASN A 63 10.80 11.72 2.82
N LEU A 64 9.88 12.68 2.96
CA LEU A 64 10.15 14.11 3.06
C LEU A 64 10.27 14.58 4.52
N GLY A 65 10.35 13.64 5.46
CA GLY A 65 10.52 13.89 6.89
C GLY A 65 9.23 14.30 7.62
N PHE A 66 8.05 14.05 7.07
CA PHE A 66 6.79 14.29 7.77
C PHE A 66 6.42 13.11 8.69
N THR A 67 5.92 13.44 9.89
CA THR A 67 5.12 12.51 10.69
C THR A 67 3.73 12.41 10.06
N VAL A 68 3.30 11.22 9.64
CA VAL A 68 2.06 11.07 8.86
C VAL A 68 0.98 10.30 9.62
N THR A 69 -0.11 10.98 9.97
CA THR A 69 -1.40 10.37 10.34
C THR A 69 -2.11 9.92 9.06
N PHE A 70 -2.26 8.61 8.88
CA PHE A 70 -2.76 8.02 7.64
C PHE A 70 -4.06 7.23 7.86
N ARG A 71 -5.03 7.39 6.97
CA ARG A 71 -6.27 6.58 6.92
C ARG A 71 -6.66 6.26 5.48
N THR A 72 -7.25 5.10 5.28
CA THR A 72 -7.91 4.69 4.03
C THR A 72 -9.32 4.21 4.34
N ASP A 73 -10.25 4.43 3.42
CA ASP A 73 -11.68 4.06 3.54
C ASP A 73 -12.25 4.42 4.92
N ALA A 74 -12.05 5.69 5.29
CA ALA A 74 -12.39 6.19 6.61
C ALA A 74 -13.87 6.56 6.71
N ASP A 75 -14.54 5.98 7.71
CA ASP A 75 -15.86 6.42 8.14
C ASP A 75 -15.80 7.84 8.76
N LEU A 76 -16.95 8.49 8.95
CA LEU A 76 -17.00 9.87 9.45
C LEU A 76 -16.30 10.03 10.80
N LYS A 77 -16.45 9.03 11.67
CA LYS A 77 -15.86 9.03 13.01
C LYS A 77 -14.33 8.93 12.93
N SER A 78 -13.82 8.11 12.03
CA SER A 78 -12.40 7.91 11.74
C SER A 78 -11.79 9.17 11.15
N MET A 79 -12.46 9.82 10.19
CA MET A 79 -12.01 11.10 9.63
C MET A 79 -11.92 12.21 10.70
N LYS A 80 -12.99 12.40 11.49
CA LYS A 80 -13.00 13.38 12.59
C LYS A 80 -11.98 13.05 13.67
N GLY A 81 -11.77 11.77 13.96
CA GLY A 81 -10.76 11.28 14.89
C GLY A 81 -9.34 11.56 14.41
N ALA A 82 -9.05 11.27 13.15
CA ALA A 82 -7.75 11.50 12.52
C ALA A 82 -7.42 13.00 12.41
N LEU A 83 -8.41 13.86 12.12
CA LEU A 83 -8.22 15.31 12.16
C LEU A 83 -7.85 15.78 13.58
N ARG A 84 -8.52 15.27 14.61
CA ARG A 84 -8.19 15.59 16.01
C ARG A 84 -6.78 15.13 16.37
N GLU A 85 -6.46 13.87 16.07
CA GLU A 85 -5.13 13.30 16.31
C GLU A 85 -4.02 14.14 15.66
N PHE A 86 -4.22 14.51 14.39
CA PHE A 86 -3.28 15.34 13.64
C PHE A 86 -3.13 16.74 14.26
N VAL A 87 -4.24 17.44 14.52
CA VAL A 87 -4.19 18.80 15.12
C VAL A 87 -3.59 18.78 16.53
N ASP A 88 -3.85 17.74 17.32
CA ASP A 88 -3.24 17.58 18.65
C ASP A 88 -1.72 17.35 18.59
N GLY A 89 -1.21 16.81 17.48
CA GLY A 89 0.23 16.65 17.21
C GLY A 89 0.94 17.93 16.79
N LEU A 90 0.21 18.94 16.31
CA LEU A 90 0.78 20.20 15.85
C LEU A 90 1.25 21.10 17.03
N PRO A 91 2.22 21.99 16.80
CA PRO A 91 2.67 22.93 17.83
C PRO A 91 1.53 23.83 18.29
N ARG A 92 1.46 24.12 19.59
CA ARG A 92 0.46 25.05 20.16
C ARG A 92 0.92 26.51 20.17
N GLU A 93 2.22 26.72 20.25
CA GLU A 93 2.84 28.04 20.12
C GLU A 93 3.26 28.25 18.67
N ARG A 94 3.28 29.52 18.23
CA ARG A 94 3.62 29.85 16.85
C ARG A 94 5.07 29.46 16.55
N ASP A 95 5.23 28.49 15.66
CA ASP A 95 6.51 28.04 15.11
C ASP A 95 6.55 28.38 13.62
N PRO A 96 7.32 29.40 13.19
CA PRO A 96 7.36 29.84 11.80
C PRO A 96 7.95 28.79 10.84
N ASP A 97 8.70 27.81 11.35
CA ASP A 97 9.35 26.77 10.55
C ASP A 97 8.54 25.46 10.52
N ALA A 98 7.53 25.30 11.36
CA ALA A 98 6.67 24.13 11.37
C ALA A 98 5.69 24.10 10.19
N VAL A 99 5.45 22.89 9.67
CA VAL A 99 4.59 22.66 8.50
C VAL A 99 3.52 21.62 8.84
N ALA A 100 2.27 22.00 8.62
CA ALA A 100 1.11 21.11 8.70
C ALA A 100 0.57 20.87 7.29
N LEU A 101 0.47 19.61 6.84
CA LEU A 101 -0.04 19.26 5.52
C LEU A 101 -1.26 18.34 5.64
N VAL A 102 -2.38 18.71 5.04
CA VAL A 102 -3.54 17.83 4.89
C VAL A 102 -3.67 17.46 3.42
N TYR A 103 -3.68 16.17 3.13
CA TYR A 103 -3.96 15.61 1.82
C TYR A 103 -5.23 14.75 1.90
N PHE A 104 -6.17 15.00 1.01
CA PHE A 104 -7.38 14.17 0.87
C PHE A 104 -7.59 13.78 -0.58
N ALA A 105 -7.83 12.48 -0.82
CA ALA A 105 -8.30 11.94 -2.07
C ALA A 105 -9.67 11.24 -1.90
N GLY A 106 -10.61 11.49 -2.79
CA GLY A 106 -11.95 10.87 -2.76
C GLY A 106 -13.07 11.79 -3.24
N HIS A 107 -14.32 11.48 -2.87
CA HIS A 107 -15.47 12.35 -3.18
C HIS A 107 -15.52 13.60 -2.30
N GLY A 108 -15.84 14.73 -2.93
CA GLY A 108 -16.16 15.98 -2.26
C GLY A 108 -17.46 16.59 -2.80
N VAL A 109 -18.15 17.37 -1.97
CA VAL A 109 -19.37 18.09 -2.36
C VAL A 109 -19.35 19.54 -1.87
N GLN A 110 -20.09 20.38 -2.58
CA GLN A 110 -20.24 21.79 -2.28
C GLN A 110 -21.70 22.17 -2.10
N ILE A 111 -22.00 22.81 -0.96
CA ILE A 111 -23.32 23.32 -0.59
C ILE A 111 -23.17 24.74 -0.05
N ASP A 112 -23.94 25.69 -0.58
CA ASP A 112 -23.99 27.09 -0.10
C ASP A 112 -22.60 27.76 0.08
N GLY A 113 -21.70 27.47 -0.85
CA GLY A 113 -20.33 28.00 -0.87
C GLY A 113 -19.34 27.28 0.07
N LYS A 114 -19.77 26.21 0.75
CA LYS A 114 -18.94 25.41 1.66
C LYS A 114 -18.60 24.05 1.08
N ASN A 115 -17.40 23.59 1.38
CA ASN A 115 -16.86 22.31 0.89
C ASN A 115 -16.87 21.25 1.97
N TYR A 116 -17.20 20.04 1.56
CA TYR A 116 -17.33 18.88 2.43
C TYR A 116 -16.64 17.69 1.78
N LEU A 117 -15.87 16.96 2.60
CA LEU A 117 -15.19 15.71 2.23
C LEU A 117 -16.06 14.54 2.66
N ILE A 118 -16.32 13.60 1.76
CA ILE A 118 -17.31 12.53 1.96
C ILE A 118 -16.62 11.28 2.55
N PRO A 119 -17.04 10.79 3.73
CA PRO A 119 -16.57 9.51 4.29
C PRO A 119 -17.23 8.31 3.59
N VAL A 120 -16.65 7.11 3.73
CA VAL A 120 -17.14 5.92 3.02
C VAL A 120 -18.54 5.44 3.46
N ASP A 121 -18.92 5.74 4.70
CA ASP A 121 -20.21 5.38 5.32
C ASP A 121 -21.31 6.44 5.09
N ALA A 122 -21.01 7.53 4.37
CA ALA A 122 -21.96 8.63 4.23
C ALA A 122 -23.26 8.20 3.54
N GLU A 123 -24.39 8.32 4.24
CA GLU A 123 -25.73 8.12 3.71
C GLU A 123 -26.50 9.43 3.79
N MET A 124 -26.82 10.05 2.64
CA MET A 124 -27.53 11.32 2.61
C MET A 124 -28.71 11.29 1.64
N ALA A 125 -29.92 11.37 2.20
CA ALA A 125 -31.15 11.42 1.41
C ALA A 125 -31.45 12.84 0.92
N ARG A 126 -31.00 13.86 1.66
CA ARG A 126 -31.25 15.28 1.38
C ARG A 126 -29.98 16.11 1.57
N ASP A 127 -29.94 17.27 0.91
CA ASP A 127 -28.78 18.16 0.93
C ASP A 127 -28.55 18.87 2.28
N TYR A 128 -29.58 19.07 3.10
CA TYR A 128 -29.41 19.64 4.44
C TYR A 128 -28.67 18.69 5.41
N GLU A 129 -28.55 17.40 5.08
CA GLU A 129 -27.88 16.38 5.89
C GLU A 129 -26.36 16.40 5.67
N VAL A 130 -25.89 17.06 4.61
CA VAL A 130 -24.45 17.15 4.26
C VAL A 130 -23.57 17.58 5.44
N PRO A 131 -23.89 18.64 6.20
CA PRO A 131 -23.02 19.07 7.30
C PRO A 131 -22.89 18.04 8.44
N ASP A 132 -23.90 17.19 8.63
CA ASP A 132 -23.93 16.21 9.71
C ASP A 132 -23.20 14.92 9.32
N GLU A 133 -23.33 14.51 8.05
CA GLU A 133 -22.82 13.24 7.49
C GLU A 133 -21.43 13.33 6.85
N THR A 134 -20.79 14.50 6.86
CA THR A 134 -19.50 14.72 6.18
C THR A 134 -18.49 15.48 7.05
N LEU A 135 -17.25 15.58 6.57
CA LEU A 135 -16.21 16.43 7.17
C LEU A 135 -16.12 17.77 6.44
N SER A 136 -16.46 18.86 7.13
CA SER A 136 -16.35 20.21 6.56
C SER A 136 -14.88 20.64 6.40
N MET A 137 -14.57 21.22 5.23
CA MET A 137 -13.28 21.87 4.98
C MET A 137 -13.02 23.04 5.95
N ASP A 138 -14.08 23.75 6.36
CA ASP A 138 -13.97 24.84 7.34
C ASP A 138 -13.48 24.31 8.71
N SER A 139 -13.87 23.08 9.09
CA SER A 139 -13.39 22.45 10.32
C SER A 139 -11.90 22.10 10.24
N ILE A 140 -11.43 21.66 9.07
CA ILE A 140 -10.01 21.40 8.82
C ILE A 140 -9.23 22.72 8.89
N MET A 141 -9.70 23.74 8.19
CA MET A 141 -9.07 25.06 8.18
C MET A 141 -9.03 25.68 9.58
N GLY A 142 -10.11 25.57 10.36
CA GLY A 142 -10.16 26.05 11.74
C GLY A 142 -9.22 25.29 12.67
N GLY A 143 -9.07 23.98 12.48
CA GLY A 143 -8.07 23.17 13.20
C GLY A 143 -6.64 23.63 12.91
N LEU A 144 -6.31 23.81 11.62
CA LEU A 144 -5.01 24.32 11.18
C LEU A 144 -4.74 25.76 11.66
N GLU A 145 -5.75 26.64 11.64
CA GLU A 145 -5.63 28.02 12.13
C GLU A 145 -5.42 28.09 13.65
N SER A 146 -5.99 27.14 14.39
CA SER A 146 -5.76 27.02 15.84
C SER A 146 -4.38 26.46 16.20
N ALA A 147 -3.71 25.84 15.23
CA ALA A 147 -2.35 25.33 15.39
C ALA A 147 -1.31 26.43 15.17
N GLY A 148 -0.13 26.24 15.75
CA GLY A 148 0.99 27.16 15.70
C GLY A 148 1.86 27.05 14.45
N ALA A 149 1.55 26.15 13.51
CA ALA A 149 2.38 25.92 12.33
C ALA A 149 2.47 27.16 11.43
N GLY A 150 3.68 27.50 11.01
CA GLY A 150 3.97 28.64 10.14
C GLY A 150 3.42 28.48 8.72
N LEU A 151 3.39 27.24 8.23
CA LEU A 151 2.83 26.86 6.92
C LEU A 151 1.77 25.78 7.10
N ASN A 152 0.56 26.04 6.59
CA ASN A 152 -0.56 25.11 6.55
C ASN A 152 -0.92 24.80 5.09
N LEU A 153 -0.61 23.60 4.63
CA LEU A 153 -0.88 23.11 3.28
C LEU A 153 -2.17 22.27 3.29
N LEU A 154 -3.13 22.60 2.44
CA LEU A 154 -4.34 21.80 2.22
C LEU A 154 -4.42 21.41 0.74
N VAL A 155 -4.20 20.13 0.46
CA VAL A 155 -4.12 19.56 -0.88
C VAL A 155 -5.30 18.62 -1.08
N LEU A 156 -6.16 18.93 -2.05
CA LEU A 156 -7.42 18.23 -2.27
C LEU A 156 -7.46 17.62 -3.67
N ASP A 157 -7.37 16.29 -3.74
CA ASP A 157 -7.49 15.48 -4.95
C ASP A 157 -8.86 14.81 -5.02
N CYS A 158 -9.90 15.62 -5.27
CA CYS A 158 -11.26 15.15 -5.14
C CYS A 158 -12.07 15.29 -6.43
N CYS A 159 -12.81 14.22 -6.73
CA CYS A 159 -13.86 14.24 -7.73
C CYS A 159 -14.94 15.24 -7.29
N ARG A 160 -15.30 16.11 -8.23
CA ARG A 160 -16.06 17.34 -8.00
C ARG A 160 -17.51 17.22 -8.50
N ASN A 161 -18.00 16.00 -8.62
CA ASN A 161 -19.39 15.67 -8.96
C ASN A 161 -20.11 15.16 -7.71
N ASN A 162 -21.29 15.69 -7.41
CA ASN A 162 -22.07 15.22 -6.27
C ASN A 162 -22.61 13.80 -6.55
N PRO A 163 -22.12 12.75 -5.84
CA PRO A 163 -22.55 11.38 -6.10
C PRO A 163 -24.01 11.13 -5.70
N PHE A 164 -24.58 11.99 -4.85
CA PHE A 164 -25.98 11.94 -4.37
C PHE A 164 -26.94 12.82 -5.20
N SER A 165 -26.46 13.45 -6.28
CA SER A 165 -27.25 14.35 -7.14
C SER A 165 -28.55 13.73 -7.69
N ARG A 166 -28.60 12.40 -7.89
CA ARG A 166 -29.82 11.69 -8.30
C ARG A 166 -30.89 11.68 -7.21
N SER A 167 -30.49 11.47 -5.96
CA SER A 167 -31.37 11.45 -4.78
C SER A 167 -31.90 12.85 -4.45
N TRP A 168 -31.14 13.90 -4.80
CA TRP A 168 -31.49 15.29 -4.52
C TRP A 168 -32.18 16.02 -5.68
N ARG A 169 -32.71 15.30 -6.67
CA ARG A 169 -33.44 15.90 -7.81
C ARG A 169 -34.50 16.90 -7.33
N GLY A 170 -34.34 18.15 -7.72
CA GLY A 170 -35.22 19.27 -7.35
C GLY A 170 -34.65 20.24 -6.31
N SER A 171 -33.51 19.93 -5.68
CA SER A 171 -32.76 20.90 -4.86
C SER A 171 -31.79 21.74 -5.72
N ARG A 172 -31.56 22.99 -5.31
CA ARG A 172 -30.50 23.87 -5.85
C ARG A 172 -29.10 23.25 -5.74
N SER A 173 -28.91 22.37 -4.76
CA SER A 173 -27.68 21.63 -4.47
C SER A 173 -27.39 20.48 -5.43
N ALA A 174 -28.37 20.06 -6.24
CA ALA A 174 -28.17 19.01 -7.24
C ALA A 174 -27.45 19.52 -8.50
N SER A 175 -27.36 20.84 -8.68
CA SER A 175 -26.73 21.49 -9.84
C SER A 175 -25.35 22.08 -9.56
N SER A 176 -24.81 21.98 -8.33
CA SER A 176 -23.44 22.44 -8.07
C SER A 176 -22.43 21.47 -8.70
N THR A 177 -21.52 22.02 -9.49
CA THR A 177 -20.32 21.32 -9.98
C THR A 177 -19.11 21.88 -9.25
N GLY A 178 -18.33 20.99 -8.65
CA GLY A 178 -17.07 21.29 -8.00
C GLY A 178 -17.10 21.88 -6.60
N LEU A 179 -15.90 21.97 -6.00
CA LEU A 179 -15.68 22.62 -4.71
C LEU A 179 -15.61 24.14 -4.91
N ALA A 180 -16.18 24.88 -3.96
CA ALA A 180 -16.14 26.32 -3.89
C ALA A 180 -14.76 26.81 -3.44
N MET A 181 -14.46 28.05 -3.80
CA MET A 181 -13.34 28.76 -3.21
C MET A 181 -13.70 29.30 -1.83
N PRO A 182 -12.92 29.04 -0.77
CA PRO A 182 -13.16 29.66 0.52
C PRO A 182 -13.10 31.19 0.40
N ALA A 183 -14.08 31.89 0.97
CA ALA A 183 -14.16 33.35 0.91
C ALA A 183 -12.97 34.05 1.58
N ALA A 184 -12.32 33.39 2.54
CA ALA A 184 -11.08 33.83 3.16
C ALA A 184 -10.25 32.62 3.64
N ALA A 185 -8.98 32.56 3.24
CA ALA A 185 -8.00 31.70 3.90
C ALA A 185 -7.32 32.46 5.07
N PRO A 186 -6.97 31.79 6.18
CA PRO A 186 -6.11 32.35 7.23
C PRO A 186 -4.70 32.69 6.73
N GLN A 187 -3.96 33.51 7.49
CA GLN A 187 -2.54 33.76 7.20
C GLN A 187 -1.73 32.49 7.39
N GLY A 188 -0.77 32.23 6.49
CA GLY A 188 0.06 31.03 6.53
C GLY A 188 -0.56 29.81 5.85
N MET A 189 -1.72 29.96 5.20
CA MET A 189 -2.39 28.86 4.50
C MET A 189 -2.10 28.86 2.99
N PHE A 190 -1.93 27.65 2.45
CA PHE A 190 -1.87 27.36 1.03
C PHE A 190 -2.88 26.26 0.72
N ILE A 191 -3.78 26.50 -0.23
CA ILE A 191 -4.82 25.55 -0.60
C ILE A 191 -4.63 25.20 -2.07
N ALA A 192 -4.48 23.92 -2.37
CA ALA A 192 -4.33 23.41 -3.72
C ALA A 192 -5.44 22.39 -4.03
N PHE A 193 -6.00 22.52 -5.22
CA PHE A 193 -7.03 21.64 -5.75
C PHE A 193 -6.53 20.97 -7.02
N SER A 194 -6.95 19.73 -7.24
CA SER A 194 -6.59 18.97 -8.45
C SER A 194 -7.18 19.54 -9.74
N THR A 195 -8.18 20.42 -9.67
CA THR A 195 -8.77 21.11 -10.84
C THR A 195 -9.33 22.51 -10.52
N SER A 196 -9.67 23.29 -11.54
CA SER A 196 -10.24 24.63 -11.47
C SER A 196 -11.61 24.66 -10.77
N PRO A 197 -11.90 25.67 -9.91
CA PRO A 197 -13.21 25.81 -9.26
C PRO A 197 -14.37 25.72 -10.26
N GLY A 198 -15.31 24.80 -10.04
CA GLY A 198 -16.44 24.56 -10.95
C GLY A 198 -16.28 23.36 -11.90
N ASP A 199 -15.05 22.86 -12.09
CA ASP A 199 -14.73 21.75 -12.99
C ASP A 199 -14.53 20.42 -12.24
N VAL A 200 -14.47 19.31 -13.00
CA VAL A 200 -14.32 17.93 -12.50
C VAL A 200 -12.88 17.46 -12.67
N ALA A 201 -12.36 16.73 -11.68
CA ALA A 201 -11.05 16.07 -11.77
C ALA A 201 -11.22 14.63 -12.26
N ASP A 202 -10.23 14.13 -12.99
CA ASP A 202 -10.18 12.75 -13.45
C ASP A 202 -9.49 11.86 -12.40
N ASP A 203 -10.07 10.69 -12.15
CA ASP A 203 -9.49 9.65 -11.29
C ASP A 203 -8.30 8.97 -12.02
N GLY A 204 -8.26 9.06 -13.36
CA GLY A 204 -7.25 8.44 -14.20
C GLY A 204 -7.47 6.95 -14.43
N GLU A 205 -6.79 6.40 -15.45
CA GLU A 205 -6.79 4.96 -15.76
C GLU A 205 -5.54 4.23 -15.20
N GLY A 206 -4.62 4.98 -14.58
CA GLY A 206 -3.36 4.48 -14.01
C GLY A 206 -3.50 4.01 -12.56
N ASN A 207 -2.35 3.79 -11.89
CA ASN A 207 -2.31 3.38 -10.47
C ASN A 207 -2.71 4.50 -9.50
N ASN A 208 -2.63 5.75 -9.95
CA ASN A 208 -2.87 6.96 -9.19
C ASN A 208 -3.56 7.98 -10.12
N SER A 209 -4.20 9.00 -9.54
CA SER A 209 -4.75 10.11 -10.31
C SER A 209 -3.63 10.89 -11.04
N PRO A 210 -3.94 11.56 -12.16
CA PRO A 210 -2.97 12.41 -12.84
C PRO A 210 -2.36 13.48 -11.93
N TYR A 211 -3.15 13.99 -10.97
CA TYR A 211 -2.71 15.00 -10.01
C TYR A 211 -1.71 14.42 -9.01
N THR A 212 -2.02 13.26 -8.45
CA THR A 212 -1.16 12.59 -7.48
C THR A 212 0.13 12.09 -8.11
N GLU A 213 0.09 11.53 -9.32
CA GLU A 213 1.32 11.20 -10.06
C GLU A 213 2.25 12.40 -10.23
N ALA A 214 1.69 13.57 -10.57
CA ALA A 214 2.46 14.78 -10.74
C ALA A 214 3.03 15.31 -9.41
N LEU A 215 2.26 15.21 -8.31
CA LEU A 215 2.76 15.54 -6.95
C LEU A 215 3.94 14.65 -6.57
N LEU A 216 3.78 13.32 -6.70
CA LEU A 216 4.81 12.33 -6.38
C LEU A 216 6.14 12.61 -7.11
N LYS A 217 6.05 13.12 -8.34
CA LYS A 217 7.21 13.47 -9.16
C LYS A 217 7.88 14.78 -8.75
N HIS A 218 7.10 15.82 -8.48
CA HIS A 218 7.63 17.19 -8.35
C HIS A 218 7.88 17.66 -6.92
N LEU A 219 7.20 17.12 -5.92
CA LEU A 219 7.45 17.47 -4.52
C LEU A 219 8.85 17.07 -4.02
N PRO A 220 9.46 15.92 -4.40
CA PRO A 220 10.79 15.55 -3.94
C PRO A 220 11.94 16.25 -4.69
N GLU A 221 11.67 17.16 -5.63
CA GLU A 221 12.73 17.85 -6.37
C GLU A 221 13.53 18.80 -5.44
N PRO A 222 14.87 18.61 -5.31
CA PRO A 222 15.69 19.37 -4.37
C PRO A 222 15.86 20.84 -4.73
N GLY A 223 15.99 21.68 -3.69
CA GLY A 223 16.32 23.10 -3.81
C GLY A 223 15.19 23.98 -4.36
N ARG A 224 13.97 23.44 -4.47
CA ARG A 224 12.82 24.19 -5.01
C ARG A 224 11.93 24.74 -3.92
N ALA A 225 11.49 25.99 -4.12
CA ALA A 225 10.37 26.54 -3.38
C ALA A 225 9.11 25.71 -3.66
N PHE A 226 8.33 25.42 -2.63
CA PHE A 226 7.16 24.53 -2.76
C PHE A 226 6.15 25.05 -3.78
N GLU A 227 5.96 26.36 -3.92
CA GLU A 227 5.05 26.93 -4.93
C GLU A 227 5.51 26.65 -6.37
N GLU A 228 6.83 26.52 -6.60
CA GLU A 228 7.33 26.11 -7.92
C GLU A 228 6.97 24.65 -8.22
N ALA A 229 7.05 23.77 -7.21
CA ALA A 229 6.62 22.38 -7.35
C ALA A 229 5.14 22.30 -7.74
N PHE A 230 4.25 23.04 -7.07
CA PHE A 230 2.82 23.07 -7.43
C PHE A 230 2.54 23.69 -8.81
N LYS A 231 3.34 24.66 -9.28
CA LYS A 231 3.24 25.15 -10.67
C LYS A 231 3.61 24.07 -11.69
N ARG A 232 4.64 23.26 -11.41
CA ARG A 232 5.05 22.13 -12.27
C ARG A 232 3.98 21.04 -12.29
N VAL A 233 3.42 20.71 -11.13
CA VAL A 233 2.25 19.82 -11.00
C VAL A 233 1.12 20.29 -11.91
N GLY A 234 0.75 21.57 -11.84
CA GLY A 234 -0.27 22.16 -12.70
C GLY A 234 0.02 21.98 -14.20
N GLY A 235 1.25 22.28 -14.63
CA GLY A 235 1.67 22.12 -16.02
C GLY A 235 1.65 20.67 -16.52
N GLU A 236 2.11 19.73 -15.69
CA GLU A 236 2.11 18.29 -16.04
C GLU A 236 0.69 17.74 -16.14
N VAL A 237 -0.19 18.07 -15.19
CA VAL A 237 -1.59 17.61 -15.21
C VAL A 237 -2.35 18.17 -16.40
N ALA A 238 -2.21 19.46 -16.68
CA ALA A 238 -2.83 20.07 -17.87
C ALA A 238 -2.33 19.40 -19.15
N THR A 239 -1.04 19.03 -19.21
CA THR A 239 -0.47 18.30 -20.36
C THR A 239 -1.04 16.88 -20.46
N LYS A 240 -1.01 16.10 -19.37
CA LYS A 240 -1.48 14.70 -19.34
C LYS A 240 -2.98 14.59 -19.68
N THR A 241 -3.77 15.55 -19.22
CA THR A 241 -5.23 15.57 -19.43
C THR A 241 -5.65 16.34 -20.68
N SER A 242 -4.70 16.76 -21.54
CA SER A 242 -4.99 17.56 -22.75
C SER A 242 -5.80 18.84 -22.45
N GLY A 243 -5.58 19.45 -21.28
CA GLY A 243 -6.25 20.65 -20.80
C GLY A 243 -7.62 20.41 -20.17
N LEU A 244 -8.05 19.16 -19.98
CA LEU A 244 -9.34 18.85 -19.31
C LEU A 244 -9.28 19.10 -17.80
N GLN A 245 -8.09 19.04 -17.20
CA GLN A 245 -7.87 19.28 -15.79
C GLN A 245 -6.77 20.32 -15.59
N GLU A 246 -7.12 21.40 -14.92
CA GLU A 246 -6.20 22.51 -14.63
C GLU A 246 -6.10 22.70 -13.11
N PRO A 247 -5.06 22.15 -12.45
CA PRO A 247 -4.88 22.35 -11.02
C PRO A 247 -4.77 23.83 -10.65
N TRP A 248 -5.37 24.17 -9.51
CA TRP A 248 -5.48 25.56 -9.06
C TRP A 248 -5.08 25.67 -7.59
N PHE A 249 -4.40 26.75 -7.21
CA PHE A 249 -4.03 27.00 -5.83
C PHE A 249 -4.14 28.47 -5.40
N ASN A 250 -4.31 28.68 -4.10
CA ASN A 250 -4.26 29.98 -3.43
C ASN A 250 -3.22 29.97 -2.32
N SER A 251 -2.50 31.08 -2.14
CA SER A 251 -1.53 31.23 -1.06
C SER A 251 -1.75 32.53 -0.29
N LYS A 252 -1.78 32.41 1.04
CA LYS A 252 -1.56 33.51 1.99
C LYS A 252 -0.35 33.22 2.89
N PHE A 253 0.60 32.44 2.38
CA PHE A 253 1.90 32.22 2.98
C PHE A 253 2.93 33.13 2.29
N TYR A 254 3.74 33.83 3.09
CA TYR A 254 4.77 34.75 2.62
C TYR A 254 6.18 34.36 3.10
N GLY A 255 6.30 33.20 3.76
CA GLY A 255 7.59 32.64 4.16
C GLY A 255 8.24 31.87 3.00
N SER A 256 9.26 31.08 3.32
CA SER A 256 9.91 30.17 2.39
C SER A 256 9.90 28.75 2.91
N PHE A 257 9.51 27.80 2.08
CA PHE A 257 9.54 26.38 2.39
C PHE A 257 10.03 25.58 1.19
N GLN A 258 10.85 24.57 1.45
CA GLN A 258 11.29 23.59 0.48
C GLN A 258 10.98 22.19 1.03
N PHE A 259 10.31 21.36 0.24
CA PHE A 259 10.12 19.96 0.60
C PHE A 259 11.47 19.25 0.78
N VAL A 260 12.44 19.58 -0.07
CA VAL A 260 13.82 19.06 0.00
C VAL A 260 14.81 20.22 -0.15
N PRO A 261 15.62 20.54 0.88
CA PRO A 261 16.65 21.56 0.77
C PRO A 261 17.70 21.25 -0.30
N GLU A 262 18.31 22.28 -0.88
CA GLU A 262 19.41 22.09 -1.85
C GLU A 262 20.60 21.36 -1.20
N GLY A 263 21.04 20.26 -1.82
CA GLY A 263 22.12 19.42 -1.31
C GLY A 263 21.75 18.49 -0.15
N ALA A 264 20.48 18.46 0.29
CA ALA A 264 19.99 17.47 1.24
C ALA A 264 19.59 16.17 0.52
N THR A 265 19.99 15.02 1.08
CA THR A 265 19.41 13.72 0.73
C THR A 265 18.11 13.52 1.52
N LEU A 266 17.08 12.99 0.87
CA LEU A 266 15.78 12.72 1.47
C LEU A 266 15.92 11.86 2.76
N PRO A 267 15.48 12.33 3.93
CA PRO A 267 15.40 11.50 5.13
C PRO A 267 14.31 10.44 4.93
N GLY A 268 14.69 9.16 4.79
CA GLY A 268 13.75 8.03 4.71
C GLY A 268 13.72 7.28 3.37
N VAL A 269 14.38 7.79 2.32
CA VAL A 269 14.81 6.95 1.20
C VAL A 269 16.22 6.49 1.53
N THR A 270 16.30 5.42 2.30
CA THR A 270 17.55 4.70 2.45
C THR A 270 17.66 3.75 1.27
N ASP A 271 18.62 4.01 0.39
CA ASP A 271 19.04 3.03 -0.61
C ASP A 271 19.68 1.81 0.07
N ASP A 272 20.00 1.90 1.36
CA ASP A 272 20.57 0.83 2.16
C ASP A 272 19.44 -0.07 2.74
N PRO A 273 19.29 -1.31 2.25
CA PRO A 273 18.31 -2.24 2.80
C PRO A 273 18.59 -2.60 4.28
N ASN A 274 19.80 -2.35 4.81
CA ASN A 274 20.11 -2.58 6.22
C ASN A 274 19.35 -1.65 7.19
N GLU A 275 18.81 -0.54 6.70
CA GLU A 275 18.05 0.42 7.51
C GLU A 275 16.53 0.14 7.48
N ALA A 276 16.10 -0.92 6.79
CA ALA A 276 14.69 -1.31 6.70
C ALA A 276 14.09 -1.63 8.09
N THR A 277 12.92 -1.08 8.36
CA THR A 277 12.13 -1.39 9.56
C THR A 277 10.72 -1.78 9.19
N LYS A 278 9.94 -2.27 10.16
CA LYS A 278 8.52 -2.56 9.96
C LYS A 278 7.73 -1.32 9.47
N ASP A 279 8.04 -0.15 10.03
CA ASP A 279 7.32 1.09 9.76
C ASP A 279 7.91 1.90 8.60
N SER A 280 9.11 1.51 8.15
CA SER A 280 9.81 2.07 6.99
C SER A 280 10.47 0.93 6.21
N PRO A 281 9.69 0.14 5.44
CA PRO A 281 10.24 -0.91 4.59
C PRO A 281 11.22 -0.35 3.57
N TRP A 282 12.21 -1.18 3.20
CA TRP A 282 13.03 -0.88 2.03
C TRP A 282 12.27 -1.29 0.76
N GLU A 283 12.34 -0.47 -0.29
CA GLU A 283 11.65 -0.75 -1.54
C GLU A 283 12.66 -0.97 -2.68
N ASN A 284 12.44 -2.02 -3.46
CA ASN A 284 13.27 -2.32 -4.62
C ASN A 284 12.83 -1.59 -5.90
N THR A 285 13.51 -1.84 -7.01
CA THR A 285 13.20 -1.15 -8.29
C THR A 285 11.85 -1.54 -8.90
N LEU A 286 11.20 -2.60 -8.40
CA LEU A 286 9.86 -3.02 -8.81
C LEU A 286 8.75 -2.45 -7.92
N GLY A 287 9.10 -1.69 -6.88
CA GLY A 287 8.13 -1.21 -5.90
C GLY A 287 7.63 -2.33 -4.96
N LEU A 288 8.42 -3.38 -4.74
CA LEU A 288 8.19 -4.37 -3.69
C LEU A 288 8.79 -3.87 -2.38
N GLU A 289 7.99 -3.84 -1.33
CA GLU A 289 8.41 -3.46 0.02
C GLU A 289 8.98 -4.67 0.77
N PHE A 290 10.13 -4.51 1.42
CA PHE A 290 10.84 -5.53 2.16
C PHE A 290 10.96 -5.14 3.64
N LEU A 291 10.58 -6.09 4.50
CA LEU A 291 10.58 -5.92 5.95
C LEU A 291 11.60 -6.86 6.60
N PRO A 292 12.24 -6.47 7.71
CA PRO A 292 13.14 -7.36 8.44
C PRO A 292 12.39 -8.55 9.03
N LEU A 293 12.99 -9.74 8.95
CA LEU A 293 12.42 -10.95 9.51
C LEU A 293 12.79 -11.15 11.00
N PRO A 294 11.81 -11.34 11.90
CA PRO A 294 12.08 -11.60 13.30
C PRO A 294 12.99 -12.81 13.52
N GLY A 295 14.12 -12.62 14.20
CA GLY A 295 15.07 -13.70 14.49
C GLY A 295 15.87 -14.20 13.28
N LYS A 296 15.81 -13.51 12.14
CA LYS A 296 16.58 -13.79 10.92
C LYS A 296 17.36 -12.54 10.50
N PRO A 297 18.41 -12.14 11.25
CA PRO A 297 19.23 -11.01 10.86
C PRO A 297 19.87 -11.26 9.50
N GLY A 298 20.00 -10.20 8.70
CA GLY A 298 20.58 -10.30 7.35
C GLY A 298 19.59 -10.74 6.26
N VAL A 299 18.30 -10.88 6.57
CA VAL A 299 17.27 -11.20 5.59
C VAL A 299 16.09 -10.26 5.74
N LEU A 300 15.71 -9.62 4.64
CA LEU A 300 14.41 -8.96 4.51
C LEU A 300 13.49 -9.83 3.65
N MET A 301 12.19 -9.79 3.92
CA MET A 301 11.20 -10.51 3.14
C MET A 301 10.20 -9.54 2.53
N ALA A 302 9.78 -9.82 1.30
CA ALA A 302 8.73 -9.06 0.65
C ALA A 302 7.46 -9.09 1.53
N ARG A 303 6.91 -7.91 1.75
CA ARG A 303 5.75 -7.66 2.60
C ARG A 303 4.49 -8.39 2.11
N THR A 304 4.41 -8.57 0.79
CA THR A 304 3.33 -9.18 0.01
C THR A 304 3.92 -10.15 -1.01
N GLU A 305 3.06 -10.91 -1.68
CA GLU A 305 3.36 -11.75 -2.83
C GLU A 305 3.87 -10.93 -4.02
N THR A 306 4.62 -11.59 -4.89
CA THR A 306 5.05 -11.02 -6.17
C THR A 306 3.81 -10.78 -7.02
N ARG A 307 3.64 -9.55 -7.52
CA ARG A 307 2.44 -9.16 -8.26
C ARG A 307 2.57 -9.52 -9.74
N VAL A 308 1.44 -9.57 -10.45
CA VAL A 308 1.39 -9.72 -11.91
C VAL A 308 2.29 -8.69 -12.61
N ARG A 309 2.28 -7.41 -12.18
CA ARG A 309 3.17 -6.37 -12.75
C ARG A 309 4.67 -6.64 -12.56
N ASP A 310 5.02 -7.26 -11.43
CA ASP A 310 6.42 -7.54 -11.10
C ASP A 310 6.91 -8.66 -12.01
N PHE A 311 6.13 -9.74 -12.11
CA PHE A 311 6.43 -10.86 -13.01
C PHE A 311 6.41 -10.43 -14.48
N GLN A 312 5.47 -9.56 -14.88
CA GLN A 312 5.45 -8.96 -16.22
C GLN A 312 6.75 -8.20 -16.53
N ALA A 313 7.37 -7.53 -15.55
CA ALA A 313 8.65 -6.86 -15.75
C ALA A 313 9.78 -7.87 -16.02
N PHE A 314 9.77 -9.03 -15.36
CA PHE A 314 10.66 -10.14 -15.69
C PHE A 314 10.42 -10.66 -17.11
N VAL A 315 9.16 -10.85 -17.51
CA VAL A 315 8.81 -11.28 -18.87
C VAL A 315 9.29 -10.26 -19.92
N ASN A 316 9.12 -8.96 -19.65
CA ASN A 316 9.51 -7.90 -20.59
C ASN A 316 11.03 -7.77 -20.75
N ASP A 317 11.79 -7.97 -19.67
CA ASP A 317 13.25 -7.83 -19.67
C ASP A 317 13.97 -9.09 -20.16
N THR A 318 13.23 -10.17 -20.44
CA THR A 318 13.79 -11.46 -20.83
C THR A 318 13.11 -12.01 -22.08
N ASP A 319 13.65 -13.09 -22.64
CA ASP A 319 13.00 -13.86 -23.70
C ASP A 319 12.04 -14.92 -23.13
N TYR A 320 11.50 -14.70 -21.92
CA TYR A 320 10.64 -15.66 -21.25
C TYR A 320 9.33 -15.85 -22.00
N VAL A 321 9.02 -17.11 -22.28
CA VAL A 321 7.72 -17.54 -22.81
C VAL A 321 7.29 -18.71 -21.97
N GLN A 322 6.17 -18.57 -21.26
CA GLN A 322 5.59 -19.67 -20.51
C GLN A 322 5.14 -20.75 -21.50
N LYS A 323 5.66 -21.97 -21.32
CA LYS A 323 5.31 -23.13 -22.14
C LYS A 323 4.62 -24.17 -21.27
N GLY A 324 3.58 -24.78 -21.83
CA GLY A 324 2.76 -25.79 -21.16
C GLY A 324 1.45 -25.19 -20.69
N ALA A 325 0.69 -26.02 -19.99
CA ALA A 325 -0.60 -25.67 -19.43
C ALA A 325 -0.45 -25.26 -17.96
N ALA A 326 -1.51 -24.65 -17.43
CA ALA A 326 -1.74 -24.52 -16.00
C ALA A 326 -3.05 -25.23 -15.61
N ASN A 327 -3.13 -25.69 -14.37
CA ASN A 327 -4.36 -26.23 -13.81
C ASN A 327 -5.18 -25.08 -13.29
N VAL A 328 -6.47 -25.11 -13.61
CA VAL A 328 -7.41 -24.11 -13.15
C VAL A 328 -8.55 -24.77 -12.41
N LEU A 329 -9.02 -24.13 -11.34
CA LEU A 329 -10.15 -24.63 -10.58
C LEU A 329 -11.43 -24.47 -11.41
N SER A 330 -12.12 -25.58 -11.65
CA SER A 330 -13.34 -25.60 -12.47
C SER A 330 -14.51 -26.25 -11.74
N ILE A 331 -15.72 -25.84 -12.12
CA ILE A 331 -16.95 -26.36 -11.52
C ILE A 331 -17.46 -27.57 -12.32
N GLU A 332 -17.63 -28.70 -11.63
CA GLU A 332 -18.16 -29.94 -12.18
C GLU A 332 -19.54 -30.24 -11.58
N LYS A 333 -20.49 -30.64 -12.42
CA LYS A 333 -21.77 -31.19 -11.96
C LYS A 333 -21.67 -32.71 -11.92
N ARG A 334 -21.75 -33.30 -10.74
CA ARG A 334 -21.70 -34.75 -10.54
C ARG A 334 -22.99 -35.43 -11.03
N PRO A 335 -22.97 -36.76 -11.27
CA PRO A 335 -24.16 -37.51 -11.69
C PRO A 335 -25.35 -37.44 -10.72
N ASP A 336 -25.10 -37.20 -9.42
CA ASP A 336 -26.12 -37.00 -8.39
C ASP A 336 -26.77 -35.60 -8.43
N GLY A 337 -26.31 -34.73 -9.34
CA GLY A 337 -26.81 -33.37 -9.52
C GLY A 337 -26.14 -32.32 -8.63
N VAL A 338 -25.24 -32.73 -7.73
CA VAL A 338 -24.49 -31.84 -6.83
C VAL A 338 -23.29 -31.24 -7.58
N PHE A 339 -23.03 -29.95 -7.37
CA PHE A 339 -21.85 -29.28 -7.92
C PHE A 339 -20.64 -29.46 -7.00
N THR A 340 -19.46 -29.58 -7.59
CA THR A 340 -18.18 -29.74 -6.90
C THR A 340 -17.08 -29.03 -7.68
N THR A 341 -15.90 -28.87 -7.08
CA THR A 341 -14.72 -28.32 -7.76
C THR A 341 -13.85 -29.43 -8.31
N LYS A 342 -13.11 -29.12 -9.36
CA LYS A 342 -12.14 -30.01 -9.98
C LYS A 342 -11.04 -29.21 -10.66
N TRP A 343 -9.81 -29.61 -10.41
CA TRP A 343 -8.65 -29.11 -11.11
C TRP A 343 -8.61 -29.67 -12.53
N ILE A 344 -8.57 -28.80 -13.53
CA ILE A 344 -8.42 -29.18 -14.93
C ILE A 344 -7.23 -28.46 -15.55
N GLU A 345 -6.40 -29.21 -16.25
CA GLU A 345 -5.30 -28.66 -17.02
C GLU A 345 -5.86 -27.96 -18.28
N LYS A 346 -5.51 -26.69 -18.46
CA LYS A 346 -5.90 -25.88 -19.64
C LYS A 346 -4.67 -25.39 -20.37
N ALA A 347 -4.60 -25.72 -21.66
CA ALA A 347 -3.46 -25.39 -22.52
C ALA A 347 -3.26 -23.88 -22.75
N ASP A 348 -4.31 -23.09 -22.58
CA ASP A 348 -4.32 -21.63 -22.73
C ASP A 348 -4.26 -20.89 -21.39
N ALA A 349 -4.19 -21.61 -20.26
CA ALA A 349 -4.03 -21.03 -18.94
C ALA A 349 -2.56 -20.77 -18.63
N GLY A 350 -2.29 -19.61 -18.04
CA GLY A 350 -0.95 -19.15 -17.70
C GLY A 350 -0.98 -17.91 -16.81
N TRP A 351 0.19 -17.37 -16.47
CA TRP A 351 0.33 -16.25 -15.53
C TRP A 351 -0.39 -14.96 -15.97
N ASP A 352 -0.60 -14.77 -17.28
CA ASP A 352 -1.31 -13.64 -17.90
C ASP A 352 -2.77 -13.96 -18.24
N ASN A 353 -3.18 -15.23 -18.09
CA ASN A 353 -4.54 -15.70 -18.33
C ASN A 353 -4.86 -16.90 -17.42
N PRO A 354 -5.05 -16.70 -16.11
CA PRO A 354 -5.24 -17.80 -15.17
C PRO A 354 -6.64 -18.43 -15.20
N GLY A 355 -7.51 -17.99 -16.11
CA GLY A 355 -8.90 -18.44 -16.19
C GLY A 355 -9.89 -17.64 -15.35
N PHE A 356 -9.42 -16.54 -14.73
CA PHE A 356 -10.23 -15.52 -14.09
C PHE A 356 -9.56 -14.14 -14.24
N GLU A 357 -10.31 -13.07 -13.95
CA GLU A 357 -9.80 -11.71 -14.07
C GLU A 357 -8.79 -11.38 -12.95
N GLN A 358 -7.61 -10.90 -13.34
CA GLN A 358 -6.62 -10.32 -12.44
C GLN A 358 -6.21 -8.94 -12.95
N SER A 359 -6.11 -7.99 -12.02
CA SER A 359 -5.38 -6.73 -12.26
C SER A 359 -3.88 -6.92 -12.03
N ILE A 360 -3.09 -5.96 -12.49
CA ILE A 360 -1.63 -5.97 -12.35
C ILE A 360 -1.12 -5.97 -10.89
N HIS A 361 -2.00 -5.75 -9.90
CA HIS A 361 -1.69 -5.73 -8.46
C HIS A 361 -2.13 -6.99 -7.71
N HIS A 362 -2.71 -7.97 -8.41
CA HIS A 362 -2.94 -9.30 -7.85
C HIS A 362 -1.63 -10.08 -7.74
N PRO A 363 -1.56 -11.12 -6.88
CA PRO A 363 -0.44 -12.05 -6.90
C PRO A 363 -0.35 -12.69 -8.28
N VAL A 364 0.86 -12.87 -8.79
CA VAL A 364 1.06 -13.71 -9.97
C VAL A 364 0.73 -15.15 -9.59
N VAL A 365 -0.08 -15.81 -10.43
CA VAL A 365 -0.46 -17.22 -10.28
C VAL A 365 -0.09 -18.02 -11.53
N CYS A 366 -0.40 -19.32 -11.58
CA CYS A 366 -0.05 -20.19 -12.70
C CYS A 366 1.46 -20.17 -12.97
N VAL A 367 2.28 -20.08 -11.93
CA VAL A 367 3.74 -20.09 -12.00
C VAL A 367 4.28 -21.27 -11.20
N ASN A 368 5.25 -21.98 -11.77
CA ASN A 368 5.88 -23.10 -11.07
C ASN A 368 7.11 -22.65 -10.27
N TRP A 369 7.65 -23.56 -9.47
CA TRP A 369 8.80 -23.30 -8.62
C TRP A 369 10.03 -22.82 -9.41
N HIS A 370 10.26 -23.37 -10.60
CA HIS A 370 11.38 -22.99 -11.46
C HIS A 370 11.26 -21.56 -12.00
N GLU A 371 10.05 -21.15 -12.36
CA GLU A 371 9.73 -19.80 -12.84
C GLU A 371 9.88 -18.76 -11.73
N ALA A 372 9.42 -19.10 -10.52
CA ALA A 372 9.61 -18.28 -9.33
C ALA A 372 11.11 -18.10 -8.99
N LYS A 373 11.91 -19.16 -9.13
CA LYS A 373 13.37 -19.09 -8.96
C LYS A 373 14.04 -18.26 -10.05
N ALA A 374 13.64 -18.43 -11.31
CA ALA A 374 14.17 -17.66 -12.44
C ALA A 374 13.88 -16.16 -12.29
N PHE A 375 12.70 -15.80 -11.78
CA PHE A 375 12.37 -14.42 -11.40
C PHE A 375 13.35 -13.87 -10.37
N CYS A 376 13.61 -14.61 -9.29
CA CYS A 376 14.59 -14.22 -8.26
C CYS A 376 16.00 -14.02 -8.83
N GLU A 377 16.46 -14.95 -9.68
CA GLU A 377 17.78 -14.90 -10.31
C GLU A 377 17.92 -13.69 -11.26
N TRP A 378 16.87 -13.40 -12.04
CA TRP A 378 16.82 -12.22 -12.89
C TRP A 378 16.87 -10.93 -12.06
N LEU A 379 16.06 -10.82 -11.01
CA LEU A 379 16.00 -9.63 -10.17
C LEU A 379 17.34 -9.39 -9.46
N SER A 380 17.98 -10.47 -9.00
CA SER A 380 19.32 -10.44 -8.42
C SER A 380 20.34 -9.83 -9.37
N LYS A 381 20.33 -10.29 -10.63
CA LYS A 381 21.21 -9.76 -11.67
C LYS A 381 20.88 -8.31 -12.03
N LYS A 382 19.59 -7.95 -12.07
CA LYS A 382 19.10 -6.62 -12.42
C LYS A 382 19.53 -5.57 -11.41
N GLU A 383 19.45 -5.89 -10.12
CA GLU A 383 19.72 -4.93 -9.04
C GLU A 383 21.10 -5.08 -8.40
N GLY A 384 21.86 -6.13 -8.76
CA GLY A 384 23.15 -6.42 -8.13
C GLY A 384 23.02 -6.81 -6.65
N LYS A 385 21.92 -7.46 -6.29
CA LYS A 385 21.58 -7.93 -4.94
C LYS A 385 21.27 -9.43 -4.97
N THR A 386 21.06 -10.06 -3.82
CA THR A 386 20.71 -11.49 -3.75
C THR A 386 19.25 -11.68 -3.36
N TYR A 387 18.42 -12.01 -4.36
CA TYR A 387 17.02 -12.40 -4.17
C TYR A 387 16.84 -13.90 -4.33
N ARG A 388 15.94 -14.47 -3.52
CA ARG A 388 15.54 -15.89 -3.61
C ARG A 388 14.15 -16.11 -3.04
N LEU A 389 13.63 -17.33 -3.23
CA LEU A 389 12.47 -17.80 -2.48
C LEU A 389 12.79 -17.88 -0.97
N PRO A 390 11.82 -17.59 -0.09
CA PRO A 390 11.97 -17.80 1.35
C PRO A 390 12.16 -19.29 1.68
N THR A 391 12.90 -19.54 2.74
CA THR A 391 12.90 -20.86 3.40
C THR A 391 11.65 -21.03 4.27
N ASP A 392 11.27 -22.26 4.60
CA ASP A 392 10.17 -22.52 5.55
C ASP A 392 10.40 -21.84 6.91
N SER A 393 11.65 -21.79 7.35
CA SER A 393 12.01 -21.15 8.61
C SER A 393 11.87 -19.63 8.57
N GLU A 394 12.16 -19.00 7.43
CA GLU A 394 11.95 -17.57 7.21
C GLU A 394 10.47 -17.23 7.05
N TRP A 395 9.72 -18.04 6.30
CA TRP A 395 8.27 -17.89 6.20
C TRP A 395 7.59 -18.01 7.57
N SER A 396 8.03 -18.99 8.39
CA SER A 396 7.56 -19.14 9.78
C SER A 396 7.92 -17.95 10.67
N ALA A 397 9.07 -17.32 10.44
CA ALA A 397 9.47 -16.10 11.13
C ALA A 397 8.58 -14.90 10.74
N ALA A 398 8.19 -14.80 9.47
CA ALA A 398 7.28 -13.77 8.98
C ALA A 398 5.90 -13.86 9.66
N VAL A 399 5.33 -15.06 9.72
CA VAL A 399 4.03 -15.31 10.39
C VAL A 399 4.10 -15.09 11.90
N GLY A 400 5.16 -15.58 12.53
CA GLY A 400 5.26 -15.66 13.99
C GLY A 400 4.72 -16.98 14.54
N SER A 401 5.34 -17.49 15.61
CA SER A 401 5.19 -18.88 16.07
C SER A 401 4.19 -19.12 17.21
N ALA A 402 3.43 -18.10 17.63
CA ALA A 402 2.60 -18.18 18.84
C ALA A 402 1.12 -18.50 18.58
N THR A 403 0.67 -18.55 17.32
CA THR A 403 -0.75 -18.65 16.97
C THR A 403 -1.03 -19.73 15.92
N LYS A 404 -2.23 -20.31 15.98
CA LYS A 404 -2.68 -21.37 15.08
C LYS A 404 -2.84 -20.89 13.62
N PHE A 405 -3.28 -19.65 13.44
CA PHE A 405 -3.45 -18.98 12.16
C PHE A 405 -2.67 -17.65 12.15
N PRO A 406 -2.40 -17.06 10.97
CA PRO A 406 -1.70 -15.78 10.88
C PRO A 406 -2.42 -14.62 11.60
N TRP A 407 -3.75 -14.71 11.74
CA TRP A 407 -4.58 -13.72 12.46
C TRP A 407 -4.81 -14.06 13.94
N GLY A 408 -4.31 -15.18 14.44
CA GLY A 408 -4.52 -15.62 15.82
C GLY A 408 -5.04 -17.06 15.96
N ASN A 409 -5.79 -17.33 17.03
CA ASN A 409 -6.31 -18.68 17.32
C ASN A 409 -7.80 -18.85 16.98
N ALA A 410 -8.45 -17.79 16.48
CA ALA A 410 -9.88 -17.78 16.22
C ALA A 410 -10.23 -18.62 14.98
N TRP A 411 -11.23 -19.50 15.14
CA TRP A 411 -11.90 -20.20 14.05
C TRP A 411 -13.42 -20.07 14.24
N PRO A 412 -14.19 -19.72 13.20
CA PRO A 412 -13.76 -19.34 11.84
C PRO A 412 -12.86 -18.09 11.78
N PRO A 413 -12.26 -17.76 10.63
CA PRO A 413 -11.47 -16.54 10.46
C PRO A 413 -12.31 -15.29 10.81
N PRO A 414 -11.77 -14.34 11.58
CA PRO A 414 -12.38 -13.02 11.78
C PRO A 414 -12.56 -12.29 10.45
N ALA A 415 -13.56 -11.39 10.38
CA ALA A 415 -13.79 -10.58 9.19
C ALA A 415 -12.49 -9.93 8.67
N ARG A 416 -12.32 -9.95 7.35
CA ARG A 416 -11.13 -9.40 6.65
C ARG A 416 -9.80 -10.07 6.99
N SER A 417 -9.78 -11.27 7.59
CA SER A 417 -8.52 -11.96 7.92
C SER A 417 -7.75 -12.55 6.73
N GLY A 418 -8.32 -12.58 5.54
CA GLY A 418 -7.65 -13.01 4.31
C GLY A 418 -8.65 -13.30 3.20
N ASN A 419 -8.16 -13.88 2.11
CA ASN A 419 -8.93 -14.28 0.94
C ASN A 419 -9.05 -15.80 0.87
N TYR A 420 -10.28 -16.33 0.88
CA TYR A 420 -10.61 -17.74 1.05
C TYR A 420 -11.80 -18.16 0.20
N TRP A 421 -12.06 -19.47 0.15
CA TRP A 421 -13.25 -19.98 -0.53
C TRP A 421 -14.50 -19.77 0.33
N ASP A 422 -15.19 -18.68 0.04
CA ASP A 422 -16.20 -18.10 0.91
C ASP A 422 -17.52 -17.76 0.18
N LEU A 423 -18.39 -16.95 0.81
CA LEU A 423 -19.67 -16.55 0.21
C LEU A 423 -19.50 -15.77 -1.10
N LYS A 424 -18.45 -14.97 -1.24
CA LYS A 424 -18.19 -14.20 -2.45
C LYS A 424 -17.64 -15.10 -3.55
N ALA A 425 -16.69 -15.98 -3.23
CA ALA A 425 -16.10 -16.94 -4.17
C ALA A 425 -17.15 -17.84 -4.87
N VAL A 426 -18.24 -18.16 -4.15
CA VAL A 426 -19.33 -19.01 -4.64
C VAL A 426 -20.56 -18.24 -5.14
N SER A 427 -20.59 -16.91 -5.01
CA SER A 427 -21.80 -16.10 -5.24
C SER A 427 -22.36 -16.18 -6.66
N ASN A 428 -21.48 -16.42 -7.64
CA ASN A 428 -21.83 -16.55 -9.06
C ASN A 428 -21.84 -18.02 -9.55
N LEU A 429 -21.66 -18.99 -8.65
CA LEU A 429 -21.60 -20.41 -9.00
C LEU A 429 -22.99 -21.06 -8.97
N PRO A 430 -23.25 -22.04 -9.84
CA PRO A 430 -24.48 -22.82 -9.77
C PRO A 430 -24.43 -23.78 -8.56
N GLY A 431 -25.58 -24.03 -7.94
CA GLY A 431 -25.72 -24.99 -6.84
C GLY A 431 -25.71 -24.36 -5.45
N ASP A 432 -25.75 -25.22 -4.42
CA ASP A 432 -25.66 -24.82 -3.01
C ASP A 432 -24.27 -25.19 -2.48
N TRP A 433 -23.52 -24.15 -2.10
CA TRP A 433 -22.16 -24.25 -1.58
C TRP A 433 -22.05 -23.95 -0.09
N SER A 434 -23.18 -23.80 0.62
CA SER A 434 -23.22 -23.39 2.04
C SER A 434 -22.44 -24.31 3.00
N LYS A 435 -22.13 -25.54 2.57
CA LYS A 435 -21.33 -26.53 3.32
C LYS A 435 -19.88 -26.66 2.85
N SER A 436 -19.52 -25.96 1.79
CA SER A 436 -18.22 -26.00 1.11
C SER A 436 -17.71 -24.57 0.95
N ILE A 437 -17.76 -23.84 2.06
CA ILE A 437 -17.19 -22.50 2.27
C ILE A 437 -16.58 -22.48 3.67
N VAL A 438 -15.69 -21.54 3.95
CA VAL A 438 -14.93 -21.42 5.21
C VAL A 438 -15.75 -21.86 6.43
N GLY A 439 -15.42 -23.04 6.98
CA GLY A 439 -16.06 -23.59 8.19
C GLY A 439 -17.60 -23.73 8.16
N GLY A 440 -18.25 -23.65 7.00
CA GLY A 440 -19.71 -23.59 6.87
C GLY A 440 -20.33 -22.35 7.50
N VAL A 441 -19.55 -21.27 7.65
CA VAL A 441 -20.00 -20.01 8.25
C VAL A 441 -20.11 -18.90 7.21
N PRO A 442 -20.90 -17.83 7.47
CA PRO A 442 -21.01 -16.71 6.54
C PRO A 442 -19.78 -15.80 6.63
N TYR A 443 -18.69 -16.22 5.97
CA TYR A 443 -17.52 -15.39 5.72
C TYR A 443 -17.63 -14.73 4.34
N ASN A 444 -17.23 -13.47 4.23
CA ASN A 444 -17.19 -12.71 2.98
C ASN A 444 -16.00 -11.74 3.02
N ASP A 445 -15.00 -11.99 2.18
CA ASP A 445 -13.79 -11.18 2.03
C ASP A 445 -13.84 -10.21 0.85
N GLY A 446 -14.91 -10.24 0.06
CA GLY A 446 -15.14 -9.37 -1.08
C GLY A 446 -14.46 -9.80 -2.38
N ALA A 447 -13.65 -10.86 -2.39
CA ALA A 447 -12.96 -11.38 -3.57
C ALA A 447 -13.63 -12.65 -4.11
N GLU A 448 -13.79 -12.75 -5.43
CA GLU A 448 -14.31 -13.99 -6.04
C GLU A 448 -13.21 -15.04 -6.25
N ARG A 449 -11.98 -14.59 -6.49
CA ARG A 449 -10.77 -15.40 -6.74
C ARG A 449 -9.62 -14.73 -6.00
N THR A 450 -8.41 -14.65 -6.56
CA THR A 450 -7.35 -13.83 -5.96
C THR A 450 -7.81 -12.39 -5.69
N ALA A 451 -7.27 -11.77 -4.66
CA ALA A 451 -7.45 -10.37 -4.34
C ALA A 451 -6.15 -9.60 -4.61
N ARG A 452 -6.24 -8.27 -4.73
CA ARG A 452 -5.05 -7.40 -4.74
C ARG A 452 -4.19 -7.70 -3.51
N VAL A 453 -2.88 -7.80 -3.68
CA VAL A 453 -1.97 -8.05 -2.55
C VAL A 453 -2.10 -6.93 -1.51
N GLY A 454 -2.08 -7.27 -0.22
CA GLY A 454 -2.21 -6.33 0.89
C GLY A 454 -3.61 -5.80 1.16
N SER A 455 -4.66 -6.33 0.49
CA SER A 455 -6.07 -5.95 0.73
C SER A 455 -6.55 -6.22 2.16
N TYR A 456 -5.95 -7.21 2.82
CA TYR A 456 -6.27 -7.64 4.18
C TYR A 456 -5.25 -7.10 5.19
N PRO A 457 -5.62 -6.93 6.47
CA PRO A 457 -4.71 -6.39 7.48
C PRO A 457 -3.42 -7.19 7.61
N ALA A 458 -2.30 -6.49 7.76
CA ALA A 458 -1.03 -7.12 8.08
C ALA A 458 -1.06 -7.80 9.45
N ASN A 459 -0.23 -8.83 9.61
CA ASN A 459 0.06 -9.39 10.93
C ASN A 459 0.89 -8.41 11.79
N VAL A 460 1.17 -8.82 13.03
CA VAL A 460 1.96 -8.02 13.98
C VAL A 460 3.36 -7.66 13.48
N ASN A 461 3.92 -8.42 12.54
CA ASN A 461 5.23 -8.17 11.93
C ASN A 461 5.16 -7.30 10.67
N GLY A 462 3.97 -6.95 10.17
CA GLY A 462 3.77 -6.07 9.01
C GLY A 462 3.56 -6.81 7.68
N PHE A 463 3.58 -8.14 7.68
CA PHE A 463 3.37 -8.96 6.49
C PHE A 463 1.89 -9.20 6.22
N HIS A 464 1.51 -9.17 4.95
CA HIS A 464 0.15 -9.43 4.49
C HIS A 464 0.04 -10.82 3.87
N ASP A 465 -1.21 -11.30 3.76
CA ASP A 465 -1.62 -12.45 2.94
C ASP A 465 -0.97 -13.80 3.29
N LEU A 466 -0.30 -13.90 4.45
CA LEU A 466 0.35 -15.14 4.92
C LEU A 466 -0.63 -16.27 5.27
N GLY A 467 -1.94 -16.05 5.11
CA GLY A 467 -2.98 -16.99 5.50
C GLY A 467 -3.92 -17.40 4.40
N GLY A 468 -3.84 -16.79 3.20
CA GLY A 468 -4.74 -17.02 2.07
C GLY A 468 -4.26 -16.30 0.82
N ASN A 469 -5.18 -16.00 -0.09
CA ASN A 469 -4.90 -15.43 -1.42
C ASN A 469 -4.22 -16.42 -2.37
N VAL A 470 -2.97 -16.83 -2.13
CA VAL A 470 -2.27 -17.85 -2.94
C VAL A 470 -1.35 -18.71 -2.09
N TRP A 471 -1.19 -19.98 -2.47
CA TRP A 471 -0.12 -20.82 -1.96
C TRP A 471 1.22 -20.29 -2.44
N GLU A 472 2.21 -20.26 -1.55
CA GLU A 472 3.51 -19.67 -1.84
C GLU A 472 4.61 -20.71 -1.92
N TRP A 473 5.29 -20.76 -3.07
CA TRP A 473 6.49 -21.57 -3.24
C TRP A 473 7.61 -21.17 -2.27
N LEU A 474 8.18 -22.17 -1.59
CA LEU A 474 9.38 -22.03 -0.78
C LEU A 474 10.62 -22.65 -1.45
N SER A 475 11.81 -22.31 -0.96
CA SER A 475 13.05 -22.90 -1.47
C SER A 475 13.23 -24.38 -1.10
N ASP A 476 12.65 -24.80 0.03
CA ASP A 476 12.87 -26.11 0.65
C ASP A 476 12.18 -27.25 -0.10
N ASP A 477 12.82 -28.42 -0.10
CA ASP A 477 12.16 -29.68 -0.43
C ASP A 477 11.16 -30.01 0.69
N TYR A 478 9.98 -30.47 0.31
CA TYR A 478 8.97 -30.91 1.27
C TYR A 478 9.42 -32.17 2.02
N SER A 479 9.11 -32.22 3.31
CA SER A 479 9.21 -33.44 4.12
C SER A 479 7.99 -33.57 5.02
N PRO A 480 7.41 -34.77 5.16
CA PRO A 480 6.30 -35.02 6.09
C PRO A 480 6.62 -34.60 7.53
N THR A 481 7.90 -34.63 7.95
CA THR A 481 8.31 -34.24 9.30
C THR A 481 8.20 -32.74 9.57
N MET A 482 7.96 -31.92 8.54
CA MET A 482 7.67 -30.49 8.69
C MET A 482 6.27 -30.25 9.24
N ASN A 483 5.38 -31.23 9.10
CA ASN A 483 4.00 -31.17 9.58
C ASN A 483 3.84 -31.81 10.96
N THR A 484 2.86 -31.33 11.72
CA THR A 484 2.53 -31.93 13.01
C THR A 484 1.92 -33.33 12.84
N PRO A 485 2.08 -34.24 13.81
CA PRO A 485 1.44 -35.56 13.75
C PRO A 485 -0.09 -35.49 13.58
N ASP A 486 -0.72 -34.42 14.06
CA ASP A 486 -2.17 -34.21 13.93
C ASP A 486 -2.55 -33.84 12.50
N ALA A 487 -1.76 -33.00 11.84
CA ALA A 487 -1.96 -32.67 10.42
C ALA A 487 -1.81 -33.92 9.53
N LEU A 488 -0.75 -34.71 9.75
CA LEU A 488 -0.51 -35.95 8.99
C LEU A 488 -1.62 -37.01 9.17
N ARG A 489 -2.32 -37.01 10.31
CA ARG A 489 -3.47 -37.90 10.52
C ARG A 489 -4.75 -37.38 9.88
N ALA A 490 -4.87 -36.06 9.73
CA ALA A 490 -6.03 -35.42 9.12
C ALA A 490 -5.98 -35.48 7.59
N ASN A 491 -4.78 -35.45 7.01
CA ASN A 491 -4.55 -35.56 5.57
C ASN A 491 -3.33 -36.47 5.30
N ASP A 492 -3.58 -37.68 4.81
CA ASP A 492 -2.53 -38.68 4.53
C ASP A 492 -1.74 -38.38 3.26
N MET A 493 -2.23 -37.50 2.38
CA MET A 493 -1.48 -37.01 1.22
C MET A 493 -0.19 -36.31 1.66
N LEU A 494 -0.18 -35.68 2.84
CA LEU A 494 1.00 -35.08 3.47
C LEU A 494 2.14 -36.08 3.77
N LEU A 495 1.91 -37.39 3.66
CA LEU A 495 2.97 -38.40 3.76
C LEU A 495 3.76 -38.59 2.47
N LYS A 496 3.32 -38.03 1.34
CA LYS A 496 3.99 -38.14 0.04
C LYS A 496 5.10 -37.09 -0.07
N GLU A 497 6.35 -37.52 -0.14
CA GLU A 497 7.52 -36.61 -0.27
C GLU A 497 8.05 -36.45 -1.71
N ARG A 498 7.57 -37.28 -2.63
CA ARG A 498 8.07 -37.38 -4.01
C ARG A 498 6.96 -37.60 -5.00
N ASP A 499 7.17 -37.11 -6.21
CA ASP A 499 6.30 -37.39 -7.36
C ASP A 499 6.39 -38.86 -7.81
N ASP A 500 5.61 -39.22 -8.83
CA ASP A 500 5.57 -40.58 -9.37
C ASP A 500 6.87 -40.99 -10.09
N ASN A 501 7.77 -40.03 -10.37
CA ASN A 501 9.10 -40.24 -10.95
C ASN A 501 10.21 -40.25 -9.89
N GLY A 502 9.88 -40.06 -8.61
CA GLY A 502 10.83 -40.02 -7.49
C GLY A 502 11.51 -38.67 -7.26
N LEU A 503 11.12 -37.62 -7.98
CA LEU A 503 11.59 -36.25 -7.75
C LEU A 503 10.99 -35.69 -6.46
N PRO A 504 11.78 -34.98 -5.64
CA PRO A 504 11.29 -34.39 -4.40
C PRO A 504 10.27 -33.30 -4.71
N PHE A 505 9.18 -33.27 -3.93
CA PHE A 505 8.26 -32.15 -3.96
C PHE A 505 8.85 -30.90 -3.30
N LYS A 506 8.30 -29.74 -3.65
CA LYS A 506 8.65 -28.45 -3.06
C LYS A 506 7.60 -28.03 -2.05
N SER A 507 8.07 -27.44 -0.95
CA SER A 507 7.19 -26.99 0.14
C SER A 507 6.42 -25.73 -0.27
N MET A 508 5.16 -25.66 0.15
CA MET A 508 4.28 -24.49 0.00
C MET A 508 3.64 -24.11 1.33
N ARG A 509 3.31 -22.82 1.46
CA ARG A 509 2.70 -22.23 2.66
C ARG A 509 1.64 -21.21 2.31
N GLY A 510 0.78 -20.91 3.28
CA GLY A 510 -0.13 -19.77 3.20
C GLY A 510 -1.59 -20.16 3.17
N GLY A 511 -1.99 -21.17 2.39
CA GLY A 511 -3.38 -21.28 1.96
C GLY A 511 -3.65 -20.37 0.76
N ALA A 512 -4.76 -20.57 0.07
CA ALA A 512 -5.12 -19.79 -1.10
C ALA A 512 -6.58 -19.36 -1.10
N TRP A 513 -6.97 -18.59 -2.12
CA TRP A 513 -8.33 -18.12 -2.35
C TRP A 513 -9.35 -19.25 -2.47
N ASP A 514 -8.93 -20.49 -2.74
CA ASP A 514 -9.79 -21.67 -2.84
C ASP A 514 -9.83 -22.51 -1.53
N SER A 515 -9.04 -22.13 -0.52
CA SER A 515 -8.94 -22.85 0.75
C SER A 515 -10.12 -22.52 1.68
N PHE A 516 -10.68 -23.53 2.36
CA PHE A 516 -11.83 -23.35 3.26
C PHE A 516 -11.77 -24.20 4.53
N GLU A 517 -10.84 -25.15 4.62
CA GLU A 517 -10.69 -26.00 5.79
C GLU A 517 -9.76 -25.38 6.84
N SER A 518 -10.05 -25.63 8.13
CA SER A 518 -9.19 -25.15 9.23
C SER A 518 -7.77 -25.71 9.18
N LEU A 519 -7.49 -26.78 8.43
CA LEU A 519 -6.16 -27.34 8.33
C LEU A 519 -5.31 -26.53 7.34
N GLU A 520 -5.87 -26.22 6.16
CA GLU A 520 -5.23 -25.50 5.05
C GLU A 520 -4.71 -24.13 5.49
N LEU A 521 -5.50 -23.41 6.31
CA LEU A 521 -5.17 -22.04 6.69
C LEU A 521 -4.20 -21.93 7.89
N ARG A 522 -3.68 -23.04 8.42
CA ARG A 522 -2.83 -22.98 9.63
C ARG A 522 -1.44 -22.45 9.33
N SER A 523 -0.94 -21.64 10.25
CA SER A 523 0.44 -21.15 10.26
C SER A 523 1.48 -22.26 10.34
N ASP A 524 1.13 -23.48 10.71
CA ASP A 524 2.04 -24.63 10.86
C ASP A 524 1.87 -25.71 9.78
N LEU A 525 0.93 -25.57 8.84
CA LEU A 525 0.75 -26.52 7.75
C LEU A 525 1.74 -26.25 6.62
N ARG A 526 2.44 -27.28 6.17
CA ARG A 526 3.23 -27.28 4.94
C ARG A 526 2.48 -28.12 3.92
N ASP A 527 2.10 -27.51 2.81
CA ASP A 527 1.63 -28.25 1.65
C ASP A 527 2.80 -28.48 0.67
N PHE A 528 2.55 -29.16 -0.43
CA PHE A 528 3.58 -29.49 -1.41
C PHE A 528 3.02 -29.77 -2.79
N ASP A 529 3.84 -29.55 -3.82
CA ASP A 529 3.60 -30.13 -5.13
C ASP A 529 4.92 -30.30 -5.91
N ALA A 530 4.83 -30.87 -7.11
CA ALA A 530 5.92 -31.04 -8.04
C ALA A 530 6.45 -29.66 -8.50
N PRO A 531 7.78 -29.51 -8.66
CA PRO A 531 8.37 -28.21 -8.99
C PRO A 531 7.98 -27.68 -10.37
N ASP A 532 7.40 -28.52 -11.24
CA ASP A 532 6.87 -28.18 -12.55
C ASP A 532 5.37 -27.88 -12.58
N ARG A 533 4.65 -28.16 -11.48
CA ARG A 533 3.22 -27.90 -11.32
C ARG A 533 2.93 -26.39 -11.41
N ARG A 534 1.83 -26.05 -12.10
CA ARG A 534 1.27 -24.69 -12.17
C ARG A 534 -0.22 -24.76 -11.90
N ASP A 535 -0.67 -24.11 -10.84
CA ASP A 535 -2.09 -24.00 -10.51
C ASP A 535 -2.47 -22.52 -10.39
N ASP A 536 -3.74 -22.19 -10.61
CA ASP A 536 -4.27 -20.81 -10.60
C ASP A 536 -4.42 -20.20 -9.20
N ASP A 537 -3.97 -20.94 -8.19
CA ASP A 537 -3.83 -20.59 -6.79
C ASP A 537 -2.37 -20.62 -6.31
N TYR A 538 -1.40 -20.94 -7.18
CA TYR A 538 0.03 -21.03 -6.83
C TYR A 538 0.79 -19.78 -7.26
N GLY A 539 1.35 -19.08 -6.28
CA GLY A 539 2.19 -17.91 -6.45
C GLY A 539 3.47 -18.00 -5.62
N PHE A 540 4.09 -16.86 -5.36
CA PHE A 540 5.29 -16.79 -4.53
C PHE A 540 5.58 -15.37 -4.04
N ARG A 541 6.34 -15.29 -2.94
CA ARG A 541 7.01 -14.07 -2.49
C ARG A 541 8.52 -14.31 -2.42
N ILE A 542 9.28 -13.24 -2.27
CA ILE A 542 10.74 -13.29 -2.32
C ILE A 542 11.38 -12.70 -1.07
N VAL A 543 12.62 -13.08 -0.81
CA VAL A 543 13.48 -12.46 0.22
C VAL A 543 14.68 -11.79 -0.43
N LEU A 544 15.23 -10.80 0.26
CA LEU A 544 16.50 -10.15 -0.01
C LEU A 544 17.50 -10.54 1.08
N GLU A 545 18.66 -11.06 0.69
CA GLU A 545 19.79 -11.22 1.60
C GLU A 545 20.59 -9.91 1.67
N LEU A 546 20.98 -9.54 2.89
CA LEU A 546 21.83 -8.38 3.19
C LEU A 546 23.29 -8.85 3.26
N ASP A 547 24.19 -8.04 2.72
CA ASP A 547 25.63 -8.31 2.65
C ASP A 547 26.37 -8.14 3.99
#